data_AF-A0A1C6R031-F1
#
_entry.id   AF-A0A1C6R031-F1
#
_cell.length_a   1.000
_cell.length_b   1.000
_cell.length_c   1.000
_cell.angle_alpha   90.00
_cell.angle_beta   90.00
_cell.angle_gamma   90.00
#
_symmetry.space_group_name_H-M   'P 1'
#
loop_
_entity.id
_entity.type
_entity.pdbx_description
1 polymer ?
#
loop_
_entity_poly.entity_id
_entity_poly.type
_entity_poly.pdbx_seq_one_letter_code
_entity_poly.pdbx_strand_id
1 'polypeptide(L)'
;MIETLLGGLLGGAFRLAPEILKWLDRKGERGHELAMQDKALEFEKLRGAQRMAEIGASADAAWNTGAIEALKEAVGAQGKLSGVRWADALSSSVRPVITYWFMALYCAAKTAAFVGAMDAEVEWIAAIQAAWTEADQALWAGVLNFWFLGRVFERVKA
;
A
#
# COMPACT_ATOMS: atom_id res chain seq x y z
N MET A 1 44.33 -8.58 74.03
CA MET A 1 45.08 -8.86 72.78
C MET A 1 44.17 -9.14 71.58
N ILE A 2 42.94 -9.61 71.80
CA ILE A 2 41.94 -9.79 70.74
C ILE A 2 41.31 -8.44 70.34
N GLU A 3 41.13 -7.48 71.26
CA GLU A 3 40.56 -6.17 70.92
C GLU A 3 41.46 -5.30 70.03
N THR A 4 42.79 -5.38 70.17
CA THR A 4 43.73 -4.63 69.33
C THR A 4 43.87 -5.22 67.93
N LEU A 5 43.78 -6.55 67.79
CA LEU A 5 43.70 -7.22 66.49
C LEU A 5 42.37 -6.92 65.78
N LEU A 6 41.25 -6.92 66.51
CA LEU A 6 39.95 -6.52 65.98
C LEU A 6 39.90 -5.03 65.61
N GLY A 7 40.47 -4.14 66.42
CA GLY A 7 40.54 -2.71 66.14
C GLY A 7 41.39 -2.35 64.92
N GLY A 8 42.52 -3.05 64.73
CA GLY A 8 43.36 -2.90 63.54
C GLY A 8 42.69 -3.42 62.26
N LEU A 9 41.96 -4.54 62.36
CA LEU A 9 41.24 -5.15 61.25
C LEU A 9 39.98 -4.33 60.87
N LEU A 10 39.25 -3.81 61.86
CA LEU A 10 38.14 -2.87 61.66
C LEU A 10 38.62 -1.53 61.07
N GLY A 11 39.77 -1.01 61.51
CA GLY A 11 40.38 0.19 60.94
C GLY A 11 40.83 0.00 59.48
N GLY A 12 41.34 -1.19 59.13
CA GLY A 12 41.66 -1.58 57.76
C GLY A 12 40.40 -1.70 56.88
N ALA A 13 39.33 -2.30 57.40
CA ALA A 13 38.04 -2.39 56.71
C ALA A 13 37.41 -1.00 56.46
N PHE A 14 37.49 -0.09 57.42
CA PHE A 14 37.00 1.29 57.28
C PHE A 14 37.81 2.13 56.29
N ARG A 15 39.07 1.80 56.02
CA ARG A 15 39.85 2.43 54.93
C ARG A 15 39.45 1.92 53.54
N LEU A 16 38.99 0.68 53.43
CA LEU A 16 38.50 0.09 52.18
C LEU A 16 37.05 0.50 51.87
N ALA A 17 36.24 0.81 52.90
CA ALA A 17 34.87 1.29 52.74
C ALA A 17 34.72 2.48 51.75
N PRO A 18 35.50 3.58 51.85
CA PRO A 18 35.43 4.68 50.87
C PRO A 18 35.90 4.27 49.47
N GLU A 19 36.83 3.32 49.34
CA GLU A 19 37.28 2.78 48.05
C GLU A 19 36.16 1.97 47.37
N ILE A 20 35.44 1.15 48.14
CA ILE A 20 34.29 0.36 47.69
C ILE A 20 33.14 1.27 47.26
N LEU A 21 32.85 2.32 48.04
CA LEU A 21 31.84 3.32 47.67
C LEU A 21 32.20 4.03 46.35
N LYS A 22 33.46 4.48 46.20
CA LYS A 22 33.95 5.08 44.94
C LYS A 22 33.86 4.11 43.75
N TRP A 23 34.13 2.83 43.96
CA TRP A 23 34.00 1.82 42.90
C TRP A 23 32.54 1.61 42.50
N LEU A 24 31.63 1.56 43.47
CA LEU A 24 30.19 1.45 43.22
C LEU A 24 29.67 2.66 42.44
N ASP A 25 30.13 3.86 42.81
CA ASP A 25 29.77 5.12 42.17
C ASP A 25 30.26 5.20 40.72
N ARG A 26 31.54 4.85 40.48
CA ARG A 26 32.11 4.73 39.12
C ARG A 26 31.38 3.69 38.26
N LYS A 27 30.88 2.61 38.87
CA LYS A 27 30.10 1.59 38.16
C LYS A 27 28.71 2.13 37.82
N GLY A 28 28.10 2.92 38.70
CA GLY A 28 26.85 3.63 38.46
C GLY A 28 26.94 4.64 37.33
N GLU A 29 27.94 5.53 37.36
CA GLU A 29 28.23 6.53 36.32
C GLU A 29 28.42 5.89 34.94
N ARG A 30 29.24 4.83 34.85
CA ARG A 30 29.42 4.09 33.58
C ARG A 30 28.15 3.43 33.09
N GLY A 31 27.33 2.88 34.01
CA GLY A 31 26.02 2.32 33.67
C GLY A 31 25.05 3.39 33.16
N HIS A 32 25.11 4.59 33.75
CA HIS A 32 24.32 5.74 33.33
C HIS A 32 24.74 6.26 31.95
N GLU A 33 26.05 6.39 31.70
CA GLU A 33 26.60 6.76 30.38
C GLU A 33 26.21 5.75 29.30
N LEU A 34 26.27 4.45 29.59
CA LEU A 34 25.83 3.40 28.67
C LEU A 34 24.33 3.51 28.39
N ALA A 35 23.50 3.69 29.42
CA ALA A 35 22.06 3.86 29.24
C ALA A 35 21.72 5.10 28.40
N MET A 36 22.46 6.20 28.58
CA MET A 36 22.31 7.42 27.78
C MET A 36 22.70 7.18 26.31
N GLN A 37 23.82 6.47 26.07
CA GLN A 37 24.26 6.11 24.71
C GLN A 37 23.28 5.16 24.02
N ASP A 38 22.77 4.15 24.74
CA ASP A 38 21.77 3.22 24.21
C ASP A 38 20.47 3.95 23.83
N LYS A 39 20.02 4.90 24.65
CA LYS A 39 18.84 5.72 24.34
C LYS A 39 19.07 6.63 23.14
N ALA A 40 20.26 7.20 22.98
CA ALA A 40 20.62 7.97 21.80
C ALA A 40 20.62 7.09 20.53
N LEU A 41 21.18 5.88 20.60
CA LEU A 41 21.16 4.90 19.51
C LEU A 41 19.73 4.45 19.17
N GLU A 42 18.88 4.21 20.16
CA GLU A 42 17.45 3.91 19.92
C GLU A 42 16.75 5.06 19.20
N PHE A 43 17.02 6.30 19.59
CA PHE A 43 16.46 7.47 18.93
C PHE A 43 16.93 7.61 17.47
N GLU A 44 18.22 7.39 17.21
CA GLU A 44 18.75 7.38 15.84
C GLU A 44 18.15 6.25 15.00
N LYS A 45 17.99 5.04 15.57
CA LYS A 45 17.32 3.93 14.88
C LYS A 45 15.87 4.28 14.53
N LEU A 46 15.12 4.85 15.46
CA LEU A 46 13.74 5.28 15.23
C LEU A 46 13.67 6.36 14.15
N ARG A 47 14.55 7.36 14.21
CA ARG A 47 14.64 8.41 13.20
C ARG A 47 15.02 7.87 11.82
N GLY A 48 15.95 6.91 11.78
CA GLY A 48 16.34 6.21 10.57
C GLY A 48 15.18 5.41 9.97
N ALA A 49 14.43 4.69 10.80
CA ALA A 49 13.25 3.94 10.39
C ALA A 49 12.14 4.87 9.84
N GLN A 50 11.87 6.00 10.51
CA GLN A 50 10.92 7.01 10.03
C GLN A 50 11.34 7.59 8.67
N ARG A 51 12.62 7.95 8.52
CA ARG A 51 13.13 8.48 7.25
C ARG A 51 13.03 7.44 6.13
N MET A 52 13.31 6.18 6.41
CA MET A 52 13.12 5.09 5.44
C MET A 52 11.64 4.90 5.06
N ALA A 53 10.73 5.02 6.02
CA ALA A 53 9.29 4.96 5.76
C ALA A 53 8.80 6.14 4.91
N GLU A 54 9.29 7.36 5.16
CA GLU A 54 9.01 8.54 4.33
C GLU A 54 9.54 8.40 2.90
N ILE A 55 10.76 7.87 2.75
CA ILE A 55 11.35 7.58 1.43
C ILE A 55 10.51 6.52 0.70
N GLY A 56 10.12 5.45 1.39
CA GLY A 56 9.25 4.41 0.83
C GLY A 56 7.90 4.99 0.37
N ALA A 57 7.23 5.76 1.21
CA ALA A 57 5.95 6.38 0.87
C ALA A 57 6.06 7.37 -0.30
N SER A 58 7.14 8.15 -0.38
CA SER A 58 7.38 9.07 -1.51
C SER A 58 7.74 8.34 -2.81
N ALA A 59 8.48 7.23 -2.73
CA ALA A 59 8.78 6.37 -3.87
C ALA A 59 7.50 5.68 -4.41
N ASP A 60 6.65 5.16 -3.52
CA ASP A 60 5.36 4.57 -3.89
C ASP A 60 4.45 5.62 -4.53
N ALA A 61 4.42 6.85 -3.98
CA ALA A 61 3.69 7.96 -4.59
C ALA A 61 4.23 8.30 -5.99
N ALA A 62 5.55 8.35 -6.18
CA ALA A 62 6.19 8.63 -7.47
C ALA A 62 5.98 7.52 -8.51
N TRP A 63 5.98 6.25 -8.08
CA TRP A 63 5.66 5.11 -8.93
C TRP A 63 4.21 5.18 -9.43
N ASN A 64 3.28 5.44 -8.51
CA ASN A 64 1.87 5.56 -8.82
C ASN A 64 1.58 6.75 -9.76
N THR A 65 2.28 7.88 -9.60
CA THR A 65 2.13 9.02 -10.52
C THR A 65 2.76 8.75 -11.89
N GLY A 66 3.92 8.08 -11.96
CA GLY A 66 4.57 7.75 -13.23
C GLY A 66 3.74 6.81 -14.10
N ALA A 67 3.15 5.76 -13.52
CA ALA A 67 2.26 4.84 -14.24
C ALA A 67 0.99 5.54 -14.74
N ILE A 68 0.41 6.42 -13.93
CA ILE A 68 -0.78 7.21 -14.32
C ILE A 68 -0.42 8.23 -15.41
N GLU A 69 0.73 8.90 -15.33
CA GLU A 69 1.14 9.86 -16.35
C GLU A 69 1.46 9.16 -17.68
N ALA A 70 2.08 7.97 -17.66
CA ALA A 70 2.28 7.15 -18.87
C ALA A 70 0.94 6.71 -19.49
N LEU A 71 -0.05 6.33 -18.66
CA LEU A 71 -1.39 5.97 -19.13
C LEU A 71 -2.12 7.20 -19.70
N LYS A 72 -1.98 8.37 -19.07
CA LYS A 72 -2.53 9.64 -19.53
C LYS A 72 -1.87 10.11 -20.84
N GLU A 73 -0.57 9.94 -21.00
CA GLU A 73 0.16 10.24 -22.24
C GLU A 73 -0.29 9.31 -23.37
N ALA A 74 -0.44 8.01 -23.11
CA ALA A 74 -0.95 7.05 -24.08
C ALA A 74 -2.40 7.37 -24.51
N VAL A 75 -3.26 7.78 -23.56
CA VAL A 75 -4.63 8.23 -23.86
C VAL A 75 -4.63 9.58 -24.61
N GLY A 76 -3.77 10.51 -24.23
CA GLY A 76 -3.63 11.81 -24.90
C GLY A 76 -3.08 11.69 -26.33
N ALA A 77 -2.17 10.74 -26.57
CA ALA A 77 -1.63 10.44 -27.89
C ALA A 77 -2.71 9.86 -28.83
N GLN A 78 -3.67 9.08 -28.31
CA GLN A 78 -4.82 8.63 -29.11
C GLN A 78 -5.74 9.78 -29.57
N GLY A 79 -5.66 10.96 -28.94
CA GLY A 79 -6.41 12.16 -29.33
C GLY A 79 -5.70 13.05 -30.35
N LYS A 80 -4.44 12.79 -30.70
CA LYS A 80 -3.70 13.61 -31.67
C LYS A 80 -4.06 13.19 -33.10
N LEU A 81 -4.81 14.05 -33.78
CA LEU A 81 -5.14 13.92 -35.20
C LEU A 81 -3.84 14.00 -36.03
N SER A 82 -3.60 12.98 -36.86
CA SER A 82 -2.44 12.90 -37.75
C SER A 82 -2.50 13.89 -38.92
N GLY A 83 -3.66 14.53 -39.12
CA GLY A 83 -3.92 15.43 -40.26
C GLY A 83 -4.45 14.69 -41.48
N VAL A 84 -4.44 13.35 -41.47
CA VAL A 84 -4.98 12.50 -42.54
C VAL A 84 -6.39 12.08 -42.17
N ARG A 85 -7.40 12.76 -42.75
CA ARG A 85 -8.83 12.63 -42.37
C ARG A 85 -9.36 11.19 -42.34
N TRP A 86 -8.92 10.31 -43.25
CA TRP A 86 -9.39 8.92 -43.27
C TRP A 86 -8.72 8.07 -42.18
N ALA A 87 -7.44 8.30 -41.90
CA ALA A 87 -6.70 7.58 -40.86
C ALA A 87 -7.19 8.02 -39.46
N ASP A 88 -7.49 9.30 -39.31
CA ASP A 88 -8.06 9.87 -38.08
C ASP A 88 -9.52 9.39 -37.86
N ALA A 89 -10.32 9.32 -38.92
CA ALA A 89 -11.67 8.74 -38.85
C ALA A 89 -11.61 7.25 -38.45
N LEU A 90 -10.71 6.48 -39.06
CA LEU A 90 -10.50 5.08 -38.69
C LEU A 90 -10.04 4.96 -37.23
N SER A 91 -8.98 5.66 -36.84
CA SER A 91 -8.40 5.63 -35.49
C SER A 91 -9.42 6.02 -34.41
N SER A 92 -10.18 7.10 -34.63
CA SER A 92 -11.22 7.53 -33.71
C SER A 92 -12.40 6.55 -33.60
N SER A 93 -12.70 5.80 -34.66
CA SER A 93 -13.79 4.82 -34.68
C SER A 93 -13.43 3.49 -34.03
N VAL A 94 -12.14 3.12 -33.98
CA VAL A 94 -11.68 1.82 -33.46
C VAL A 94 -12.16 1.60 -32.02
N ARG A 95 -12.02 2.60 -31.14
CA ARG A 95 -12.43 2.47 -29.74
C ARG A 95 -13.95 2.22 -29.59
N PRO A 96 -14.86 3.05 -30.15
CA PRO A 96 -16.29 2.77 -30.15
C PRO A 96 -16.65 1.43 -30.80
N VAL A 97 -16.06 1.10 -31.95
CA VAL A 97 -16.36 -0.14 -32.68
C VAL A 97 -16.01 -1.37 -31.86
N ILE A 98 -14.81 -1.40 -31.26
CA ILE A 98 -14.40 -2.50 -30.38
C ILE A 98 -15.34 -2.59 -29.17
N THR A 99 -15.70 -1.47 -28.54
CA THR A 99 -16.64 -1.48 -27.41
C THR A 99 -18.00 -2.05 -27.78
N TYR A 100 -18.60 -1.61 -28.89
CA TYR A 100 -19.89 -2.14 -29.33
C TYR A 100 -19.79 -3.61 -29.74
N TRP A 101 -18.70 -4.00 -30.38
CA TRP A 101 -18.47 -5.39 -30.78
C TRP A 101 -18.36 -6.31 -29.56
N PHE A 102 -17.57 -5.94 -28.55
CA PHE A 102 -17.46 -6.71 -27.31
C PHE A 102 -18.80 -6.77 -26.56
N MET A 103 -19.56 -5.68 -26.51
CA MET A 103 -20.89 -5.68 -25.92
C MET A 103 -21.86 -6.59 -26.69
N ALA A 104 -21.82 -6.57 -28.03
CA ALA A 104 -22.63 -7.46 -28.86
C ALA A 104 -22.28 -8.93 -28.64
N LEU A 105 -20.98 -9.28 -28.59
CA LEU A 105 -20.53 -10.63 -28.27
C LEU A 105 -20.96 -11.07 -26.87
N TYR A 106 -20.87 -10.17 -25.88
CA TYR A 106 -21.33 -10.43 -24.52
C TYR A 106 -22.84 -10.71 -24.49
N CYS A 107 -23.66 -9.87 -25.12
CA CYS A 107 -25.10 -10.08 -25.23
C CYS A 107 -25.41 -11.41 -25.93
N ALA A 108 -24.73 -11.72 -27.05
CA ALA A 108 -24.93 -12.97 -27.78
C ALA A 108 -24.58 -14.20 -26.92
N ALA A 109 -23.47 -14.16 -26.18
CA ALA A 109 -23.07 -15.24 -25.27
C ALA A 109 -24.08 -15.44 -24.13
N LYS A 110 -24.60 -14.36 -23.55
CA LYS A 110 -25.63 -14.43 -22.50
C LYS A 110 -26.97 -14.94 -23.03
N THR A 111 -27.38 -14.51 -24.22
CA THR A 111 -28.56 -15.04 -24.88
C THR A 111 -28.39 -16.54 -25.17
N ALA A 112 -27.23 -16.97 -25.67
CA ALA A 112 -26.96 -18.38 -25.92
C ALA A 112 -26.98 -19.22 -24.63
N ALA A 113 -26.39 -18.72 -23.54
CA ALA A 113 -26.43 -19.39 -22.24
C ALA A 113 -27.88 -19.53 -21.71
N PHE A 114 -28.68 -18.49 -21.87
CA PHE A 114 -30.09 -18.50 -21.46
C PHE A 114 -30.94 -19.45 -22.31
N VAL A 115 -30.78 -19.43 -23.64
CA VAL A 115 -31.47 -20.35 -24.55
C VAL A 115 -31.08 -21.80 -24.24
N GLY A 116 -29.80 -22.07 -23.98
CA GLY A 116 -29.34 -23.41 -23.58
C GLY A 116 -29.95 -23.89 -22.25
N ALA A 117 -30.20 -22.99 -21.30
CA ALA A 117 -30.91 -23.32 -20.07
C ALA A 117 -32.39 -23.63 -20.32
N MET A 118 -33.04 -22.90 -21.24
CA MET A 118 -34.43 -23.18 -21.64
C MET A 118 -34.56 -24.51 -22.38
N ASP A 119 -33.63 -24.83 -23.27
CA ASP A 119 -33.59 -26.11 -23.98
C ASP A 119 -33.37 -27.29 -23.01
N ALA A 120 -32.75 -27.04 -21.85
CA ALA A 120 -32.60 -28.01 -20.77
C ALA A 120 -33.81 -28.06 -19.82
N GLU A 121 -34.94 -27.45 -20.19
CA GLU A 121 -36.19 -27.39 -19.41
C GLU A 121 -36.01 -26.78 -18.00
N VAL A 122 -35.03 -25.89 -17.82
CA VAL A 122 -34.86 -25.15 -16.58
C VAL A 122 -35.98 -24.12 -16.43
N GLU A 123 -36.52 -24.01 -15.21
CA GLU A 123 -37.55 -23.02 -14.87
C GLU A 123 -37.04 -21.58 -15.14
N TRP A 124 -37.94 -20.71 -15.62
CA TRP A 124 -37.54 -19.43 -16.18
C TRP A 124 -36.78 -18.52 -15.21
N ILE A 125 -37.23 -18.43 -13.95
CA ILE A 125 -36.55 -17.63 -12.92
C ILE A 125 -35.18 -18.24 -12.62
N ALA A 126 -35.10 -19.57 -12.46
CA ALA A 126 -33.83 -20.27 -12.26
C ALA A 126 -32.86 -20.09 -13.44
N ALA A 127 -33.34 -20.08 -14.68
CA ALA A 127 -32.53 -19.85 -15.88
C ALA A 127 -31.95 -18.42 -15.93
N ILE A 128 -32.71 -17.41 -15.52
CA ILE A 128 -32.21 -16.03 -15.39
C ILE A 128 -31.12 -15.96 -14.32
N GLN A 129 -31.36 -16.58 -13.16
CA GLN A 129 -30.39 -16.62 -12.07
C GLN A 129 -29.10 -17.33 -12.47
N ALA A 130 -29.20 -18.41 -13.26
CA ALA A 130 -28.05 -19.12 -13.78
C ALA A 130 -27.28 -18.31 -14.86
N ALA A 131 -27.99 -17.53 -15.68
CA ALA A 131 -27.36 -16.68 -16.70
C ALA A 131 -26.62 -15.48 -16.09
N TRP A 132 -27.03 -15.02 -14.90
CA TRP A 132 -26.45 -13.89 -14.18
C TRP A 132 -25.40 -14.35 -13.14
N THR A 133 -24.13 -14.19 -13.48
CA THR A 133 -23.02 -14.70 -12.67
C THR A 133 -22.37 -13.61 -11.81
N GLU A 134 -21.56 -14.03 -10.84
CA GLU A 134 -20.74 -13.11 -10.03
C GLU A 134 -19.78 -12.27 -10.90
N ALA A 135 -19.30 -12.82 -12.02
CA ALA A 135 -18.47 -12.10 -12.97
C ALA A 135 -19.23 -10.93 -13.63
N ASP A 136 -20.52 -11.09 -13.93
CA ASP A 136 -21.35 -10.01 -14.47
C ASP A 136 -21.58 -8.93 -13.42
N GLN A 137 -21.82 -9.32 -12.17
CA GLN A 137 -21.98 -8.38 -11.06
C GLN A 137 -20.72 -7.54 -10.89
N ALA A 138 -19.54 -8.16 -10.91
CA ALA A 138 -18.26 -7.47 -10.82
C ALA A 138 -18.03 -6.53 -12.02
N LEU A 139 -18.37 -6.99 -13.24
CA LEU A 139 -18.29 -6.17 -14.45
C LEU A 139 -19.18 -4.93 -14.36
N TRP A 140 -20.46 -5.09 -14.01
CA TRP A 140 -21.40 -3.98 -13.89
C TRP A 140 -21.06 -3.06 -12.72
N ALA A 141 -20.64 -3.60 -11.58
CA ALA A 141 -20.15 -2.80 -10.46
C ALA A 141 -18.93 -1.95 -10.87
N GLY A 142 -18.00 -2.51 -11.65
CA GLY A 142 -16.87 -1.78 -12.21
C GLY A 142 -17.30 -0.64 -13.13
N VAL A 143 -18.24 -0.88 -14.04
CA VAL A 143 -18.79 0.13 -14.95
C VAL A 143 -19.49 1.25 -14.18
N LEU A 144 -20.35 0.90 -13.22
CA LEU A 144 -21.05 1.87 -12.38
C LEU A 144 -20.06 2.69 -11.54
N ASN A 145 -19.06 2.06 -10.94
CA ASN A 145 -18.02 2.77 -10.20
C ASN A 145 -17.27 3.75 -11.10
N PHE A 146 -16.86 3.34 -12.30
CA PHE A 146 -16.21 4.24 -13.25
C PHE A 146 -17.10 5.45 -13.59
N TRP A 147 -18.38 5.22 -13.91
CA TRP A 147 -19.28 6.28 -14.39
C TRP A 147 -19.72 7.24 -13.28
N PHE A 148 -19.94 6.74 -12.06
CA PHE A 148 -20.42 7.53 -10.93
C PHE A 148 -19.31 8.04 -10.01
N LEU A 149 -18.34 7.20 -9.61
CA LEU A 149 -17.23 7.64 -8.75
C LEU A 149 -16.15 8.39 -9.53
N GLY A 150 -15.81 7.95 -10.74
CA GLY A 150 -14.79 8.62 -11.57
C GLY A 150 -15.12 10.09 -11.83
N ARG A 151 -16.39 10.39 -12.13
CA ARG A 151 -16.87 11.76 -12.37
C ARG A 151 -16.94 12.63 -11.11
N VAL A 152 -17.10 12.02 -9.93
CA VAL A 152 -17.04 12.76 -8.66
C VAL A 152 -15.61 13.24 -8.42
N PHE A 153 -14.60 12.40 -8.66
CA PHE A 153 -13.20 12.78 -8.48
C PHE A 153 -12.70 13.80 -9.50
N GLU A 154 -13.21 13.78 -10.74
CA GLU A 154 -12.90 14.80 -11.74
C GLU A 154 -13.44 16.19 -11.34
N ARG A 155 -14.61 16.27 -10.69
CA ARG A 155 -15.19 17.54 -10.22
C ARG A 155 -14.46 18.15 -9.03
N VAL A 156 -13.80 17.35 -8.20
CA VAL A 156 -13.05 17.85 -7.03
C VAL A 156 -11.70 18.44 -7.42
N LYS A 157 -11.20 18.16 -8.63
CA LYS A 157 -9.93 18.68 -9.15
C LYS A 157 -10.05 19.98 -9.97
N ALA A 158 -11.28 20.41 -10.29
CA ALA A 158 -11.56 21.67 -10.99
C ALA A 158 -11.95 22.77 -9.98
#